data_AF-A0A432UEH8-F1
#
_entry.id   AF-A0A432UEH8-F1
#
_cell.length_a   1.000
_cell.length_b   1.000
_cell.length_c   1.000
_cell.angle_alpha   90.00
_cell.angle_beta   90.00
_cell.angle_gamma   90.00
#
_symmetry.space_group_name_H-M   'P 1'
#
loop_
_entity.id
_entity.type
_entity.pdbx_description
1 polymer ?
#
loop_
_entity_poly.entity_id
_entity_poly.type
_entity_poly.pdbx_seq_one_letter_code
_entity_poly.pdbx_strand_id
1 'polypeptide(L)'
;MVRAHERAHLIAGGDLVLSGPHYVYKRGPDGRLYAVGGDVVIDASGVPGDPEATLRKAERIVRAALAPLNPSPQDLRVALRAQIMAMQARLELARQRAQGGKHAYRA
;
A
#
# COMPACT_ATOMS: atom_id res chain seq x y z
N MET A 1 6.96 -18.19 7.68
CA MET A 1 7.52 -17.62 8.93
C MET A 1 7.25 -16.12 8.97
N VAL A 2 7.02 -15.54 10.14
CA VAL A 2 6.76 -14.09 10.31
C VAL A 2 7.87 -13.23 9.71
N ARG A 3 9.14 -13.53 10.00
CA ARG A 3 10.27 -12.77 9.44
C ARG A 3 10.32 -12.75 7.91
N ALA A 4 10.00 -13.88 7.28
CA ALA A 4 9.95 -13.98 5.82
C ALA A 4 8.73 -13.24 5.24
N HIS A 5 7.60 -13.28 5.96
CA HIS A 5 6.39 -12.53 5.62
C HIS A 5 6.68 -11.02 5.60
N GLU A 6 7.22 -10.46 6.69
CA GLU A 6 7.53 -9.03 6.73
C GLU A 6 8.61 -8.63 5.71
N ARG A 7 9.59 -9.50 5.47
CA ARG A 7 10.62 -9.23 4.45
C ARG A 7 10.02 -9.14 3.04
N ALA A 8 9.01 -9.94 2.72
CA ALA A 8 8.33 -9.86 1.43
C ALA A 8 7.64 -8.51 1.25
N HIS A 9 6.97 -8.00 2.30
CA HIS A 9 6.39 -6.66 2.28
C HIS A 9 7.43 -5.56 2.10
N LEU A 10 8.56 -5.62 2.82
CA LEU A 10 9.62 -4.61 2.69
C LEU A 10 10.19 -4.53 1.28
N ILE A 11 10.50 -5.69 0.69
CA ILE A 11 11.07 -5.77 -0.65
C ILE A 11 10.07 -5.23 -1.68
N ALA A 12 8.80 -5.59 -1.56
CA ALA A 12 7.77 -5.15 -2.49
C ALA A 12 7.37 -3.68 -2.30
N GLY A 13 7.43 -3.18 -1.06
CA GLY A 13 7.08 -1.80 -0.70
C GLY A 13 8.14 -0.78 -1.09
N GLY A 14 9.43 -1.11 -0.94
CA GLY A 14 10.53 -0.19 -1.28
C GLY A 14 10.39 1.17 -0.60
N ASP A 15 10.41 2.25 -1.37
CA ASP A 15 10.22 3.65 -0.93
C ASP A 15 8.83 3.96 -0.36
N LEU A 16 7.84 3.06 -0.50
CA LEU A 16 6.52 3.24 0.11
C LEU A 16 6.49 2.82 1.58
N VAL A 17 7.55 2.16 2.06
CA VAL A 17 7.66 1.72 3.45
C VAL A 17 7.98 2.94 4.33
N LEU A 18 7.07 3.28 5.24
CA LEU A 18 7.26 4.36 6.21
C LEU A 18 8.09 3.91 7.42
N SER A 19 7.94 2.64 7.80
CA SER A 19 8.65 2.06 8.94
C SER A 19 8.97 0.61 8.65
N GLY A 20 10.17 0.20 9.07
CA GLY A 20 10.63 -1.18 8.96
C GLY A 20 9.72 -2.18 9.71
N PRO A 21 10.05 -3.48 9.65
CA PRO A 21 9.19 -4.51 10.17
C PRO A 21 9.14 -4.45 11.70
N HIS A 22 7.94 -4.31 12.24
CA HIS A 22 7.68 -4.49 13.65
C HIS A 22 7.42 -5.97 13.92
N TYR A 23 7.89 -6.49 15.05
CA TYR A 23 7.72 -7.90 15.40
C TYR A 23 7.12 -8.04 16.79
N VAL A 24 6.09 -8.87 16.88
CA VAL A 24 5.52 -9.33 18.14
C VAL A 24 6.15 -10.66 18.51
N TYR A 25 6.70 -10.74 19.72
CA TYR A 25 7.38 -11.92 20.22
C TYR A 25 6.58 -12.61 21.32
N LYS A 26 6.65 -13.94 21.35
CA LYS A 26 6.19 -14.77 22.47
C LYS A 26 7.35 -15.57 23.03
N ARG A 27 7.45 -15.66 24.36
CA ARG A 27 8.43 -16.51 25.03
C ARG A 27 7.94 -17.96 25.04
N GLY A 28 8.79 -18.88 24.60
CA GLY A 28 8.54 -20.32 24.62
C GLY A 28 8.83 -20.95 25.99
N PRO A 29 8.42 -22.22 26.19
CA PRO A 29 8.73 -22.99 27.40
C PRO A 29 10.25 -23.18 27.63
N ASP A 30 11.04 -23.06 26.57
CA ASP A 30 12.51 -23.08 26.56
C ASP A 30 13.15 -21.73 26.93
N GLY A 31 12.34 -20.71 27.25
CA GLY A 31 12.79 -19.36 27.58
C GLY A 31 13.17 -18.49 26.37
N ARG A 32 13.15 -19.02 25.14
CA ARG A 32 13.54 -18.29 23.93
C ARG A 32 12.37 -17.45 23.38
N LEU A 33 12.68 -16.36 22.67
CA LEU A 33 11.68 -15.52 22.02
C LEU A 33 11.43 -15.96 20.58
N TYR A 34 10.16 -16.10 20.22
CA TYR A 34 9.70 -16.47 18.89
C TYR A 34 8.83 -15.36 18.30
N ALA A 35 9.10 -14.93 17.07
CA ALA A 35 8.25 -13.97 16.37
C ALA A 35 6.93 -14.64 15.98
N VAL A 36 5.83 -14.17 16.57
CA VAL A 36 4.47 -14.70 16.37
C VAL A 36 3.58 -13.79 15.53
N GLY A 37 4.01 -12.55 15.30
CA GLY A 37 3.37 -11.61 14.40
C GLY A 37 4.34 -10.48 14.02
N GLY A 38 3.96 -9.71 13.02
CA GLY A 38 4.68 -8.52 12.60
C GLY A 38 3.87 -7.72 11.60
N ASP A 39 4.34 -6.51 11.32
CA ASP A 39 3.76 -5.65 10.30
C ASP A 39 4.79 -4.68 9.71
N VAL A 40 4.56 -4.31 8.46
CA VAL A 40 5.28 -3.26 7.74
C VAL A 40 4.31 -2.13 7.43
N VAL A 41 4.67 -0.90 7.81
CA VAL A 41 3.82 0.26 7.58
C VAL A 41 4.05 0.79 6.16
N ILE A 42 3.03 0.68 5.31
CA ILE A 42 3.05 1.19 3.94
C ILE A 42 2.26 2.50 3.87
N ASP A 43 2.81 3.51 3.20
CA ASP A 43 2.15 4.79 2.98
C ASP A 43 0.96 4.65 2.01
N ALA A 44 -0.25 4.58 2.57
CA ALA A 44 -1.50 4.58 1.83
C ALA A 44 -2.15 5.97 1.72
N SER A 45 -1.35 7.01 1.51
CA SER A 45 -1.81 8.37 1.16
C SER A 45 -1.67 8.67 -0.34
N GLY A 46 -2.59 9.48 -0.89
CA GLY A 46 -2.50 9.95 -2.27
C GLY A 46 -1.40 11.01 -2.47
N VAL A 47 -1.07 11.31 -3.72
CA VAL A 47 -0.15 12.40 -4.08
C VAL A 47 -0.99 13.67 -4.32
N PRO A 48 -0.85 14.72 -3.48
CA PRO A 48 -1.69 15.91 -3.60
C PRO A 48 -1.57 16.58 -4.97
N GLY A 49 -2.72 16.87 -5.60
CA GLY A 49 -2.79 17.57 -6.88
C GLY A 49 -2.37 16.75 -8.12
N ASP A 50 -1.97 15.48 -7.94
CA ASP A 50 -1.55 14.61 -9.04
C ASP A 50 -2.31 13.27 -8.98
N PRO A 51 -3.48 13.18 -9.63
CA PRO A 51 -4.24 11.95 -9.67
C PRO A 51 -3.55 10.85 -10.50
N GLU A 52 -2.75 11.17 -11.51
CA GLU A 52 -1.95 10.15 -12.21
C GLU A 52 -0.90 9.51 -11.28
N ALA A 53 -0.16 10.30 -10.51
CA ALA A 53 0.79 9.81 -9.52
C ALA A 53 0.10 9.06 -8.40
N THR A 54 -1.07 9.54 -7.94
CA THR A 54 -1.89 8.84 -6.96
C THR A 54 -2.29 7.45 -7.45
N LEU A 55 -2.74 7.33 -8.71
CA LEU A 55 -3.09 6.04 -9.30
C LEU A 55 -1.88 5.09 -9.36
N ARG A 56 -0.73 5.57 -9.85
CA ARG A 56 0.50 4.76 -9.89
C ARG A 56 0.94 4.33 -8.49
N LYS A 57 0.88 5.23 -7.51
CA LYS A 57 1.23 4.94 -6.11
C LYS A 57 0.28 3.90 -5.52
N ALA A 58 -1.03 4.05 -5.72
CA ALA A 58 -2.04 3.11 -5.28
C ALA A 58 -1.81 1.69 -5.80
N GLU A 59 -1.51 1.54 -7.10
CA GLU A 59 -1.23 0.22 -7.69
C GLU A 59 0.02 -0.43 -7.11
N ARG A 60 1.07 0.37 -6.82
CA ARG A 60 2.27 -0.12 -6.12
C ARG A 60 1.95 -0.57 -4.69
N ILE A 61 1.13 0.18 -3.95
CA ILE A 61 0.70 -0.19 -2.60
C ILE A 61 -0.07 -1.51 -2.60
N VAL A 62 -1.00 -1.71 -3.55
CA VAL A 62 -1.73 -2.98 -3.68
C VAL A 62 -0.76 -4.15 -3.89
N ARG A 63 0.22 -4.01 -4.78
CA ARG A 63 1.22 -5.06 -5.01
C ARG A 63 2.06 -5.34 -3.76
N ALA A 64 2.48 -4.30 -3.04
CA ALA A 64 3.27 -4.45 -1.83
C ALA A 64 2.48 -5.13 -0.69
N ALA A 65 1.23 -4.74 -0.50
CA ALA A 65 0.33 -5.30 0.51
C ALA A 65 -0.11 -6.74 0.19
N LEU A 66 -0.07 -7.17 -1.07
CA LEU A 66 -0.43 -8.54 -1.46
C LEU A 66 0.81 -9.41 -1.77
N ALA A 67 2.01 -8.93 -1.48
CA ALA A 67 3.25 -9.62 -1.85
C ALA A 67 3.48 -10.98 -1.16
N PRO A 68 3.21 -11.17 0.14
CA PRO A 68 3.32 -12.49 0.75
C PRO A 68 2.24 -13.45 0.24
N LEU A 69 2.56 -14.74 0.21
CA LEU A 69 1.61 -15.80 -0.17
C LEU A 69 0.38 -15.90 0.75
N ASN A 70 0.49 -15.38 1.97
CA ASN A 70 -0.56 -15.42 2.98
C ASN A 70 -0.75 -14.04 3.66
N PRO A 71 -1.25 -13.01 2.95
CA PRO A 71 -1.43 -11.67 3.50
C PRO A 71 -2.27 -11.70 4.78
N SER A 72 -1.90 -10.91 5.79
CA SER A 72 -2.67 -10.78 7.02
C SER A 72 -3.93 -9.93 6.77
N PRO A 73 -4.91 -9.96 7.70
CA PRO A 73 -6.05 -9.05 7.64
C PRO A 73 -5.66 -7.57 7.59
N GLN A 74 -4.51 -7.18 8.15
CA GLN A 74 -4.00 -5.80 8.08
C GLN A 74 -3.55 -5.46 6.66
N ASP A 75 -2.81 -6.35 6.00
CA ASP A 75 -2.32 -6.12 4.65
C ASP A 75 -3.47 -6.03 3.65
N LEU A 76 -4.50 -6.88 3.83
CA LEU A 76 -5.73 -6.80 3.06
C LEU A 76 -6.44 -5.44 3.23
N ARG A 77 -6.48 -4.88 4.44
CA ARG A 77 -7.03 -3.53 4.66
C ARG A 77 -6.22 -2.45 3.93
N VAL A 78 -4.90 -2.55 3.93
CA VAL A 78 -4.02 -1.62 3.18
C VAL A 78 -4.29 -1.74 1.68
N ALA A 79 -4.38 -2.97 1.15
CA ALA A 79 -4.70 -3.21 -0.25
C ALA A 79 -6.07 -2.65 -0.64
N LEU A 80 -7.11 -2.86 0.18
CA LEU A 80 -8.44 -2.31 -0.06
C LEU A 80 -8.44 -0.77 -0.06
N ARG A 81 -7.75 -0.15 0.90
CA ARG A 81 -7.61 1.32 0.95
C ARG A 81 -6.93 1.86 -0.32
N ALA A 82 -5.88 1.18 -0.79
CA ALA A 82 -5.20 1.56 -2.02
C ALA A 82 -6.07 1.35 -3.27
N GLN A 83 -6.90 0.31 -3.33
CA GLN A 83 -7.87 0.14 -4.42
C GLN A 83 -8.90 1.27 -4.45
N ILE A 84 -9.42 1.70 -3.29
CA ILE A 84 -10.31 2.86 -3.19
C ILE A 84 -9.61 4.13 -3.68
N MET A 85 -8.35 4.33 -3.29
CA MET A 85 -7.54 5.46 -3.77
C MET A 85 -7.36 5.43 -5.30
N ALA A 86 -7.06 4.28 -5.88
CA ALA A 86 -6.94 4.12 -7.34
C ALA A 86 -8.25 4.47 -8.06
N MET A 87 -9.38 4.04 -7.51
CA MET A 87 -10.71 4.39 -8.05
C MET A 87 -10.97 5.90 -8.01
N GLN A 88 -10.67 6.55 -6.88
CA GLN A 88 -10.83 8.01 -6.73
C GLN A 88 -9.96 8.77 -7.72
N ALA A 89 -8.69 8.38 -7.86
CA ALA A 89 -7.76 8.96 -8.82
C ALA A 89 -8.26 8.82 -10.27
N ARG A 90 -8.76 7.63 -10.66
CA ARG A 90 -9.34 7.41 -12.01
C ARG A 90 -10.55 8.32 -12.27
N LEU A 91 -11.40 8.53 -11.28
CA LEU A 91 -12.54 9.45 -11.37
C LEU A 91 -12.07 10.89 -11.54
N GLU A 92 -11.04 11.32 -10.82
CA GLU A 92 -10.47 12.65 -10.95
C GLU A 92 -9.83 12.88 -12.33
N LEU A 93 -9.07 11.91 -12.84
CA LEU A 93 -8.51 11.93 -14.19
C LEU A 93 -9.59 12.09 -15.27
N ALA A 94 -10.69 11.36 -15.13
CA ALA A 94 -11.81 11.47 -16.05
C ALA A 94 -12.42 12.89 -16.02
N ARG A 95 -12.54 13.50 -14.84
CA ARG A 95 -13.04 14.89 -14.69
C ARG A 95 -12.08 15.91 -15.30
N GLN A 96 -10.77 15.75 -15.10
CA GLN A 96 -9.76 16.66 -15.67
C GLN A 96 -9.76 16.60 -17.20
N ARG A 97 -9.86 15.39 -17.79
CA ARG A 97 -10.00 15.21 -19.25
C ARG A 97 -11.25 15.90 -19.80
N ALA A 98 -12.38 15.75 -19.11
CA ALA A 98 -13.63 16.40 -19.51
C ALA A 98 -13.57 17.95 -19.40
N GLN A 99 -12.86 18.50 -18.41
CA GLN A 99 -12.69 19.95 -18.24
C GLN A 99 -11.68 20.52 -19.26
N GLY A 100 -10.57 19.83 -19.51
CA GLY A 100 -9.59 20.20 -20.53
C GLY A 100 -10.20 20.26 -21.94
N GLY A 101 -11.05 19.27 -22.29
CA GLY A 101 -11.80 19.29 -23.56
C GLY A 101 -12.80 20.45 -23.67
N LYS A 102 -13.43 20.86 -22.57
CA LYS A 102 -14.34 22.03 -22.54
C LYS A 102 -13.60 23.35 -22.70
N HIS A 103 -12.37 23.46 -22.21
CA HIS A 103 -11.55 24.66 -22.37
C HIS A 103 -10.98 24.76 -23.79
N ALA A 104 -10.57 23.64 -24.39
CA ALA A 104 -10.08 23.60 -25.77
C ALA A 104 -11.13 23.98 -26.82
N TYR A 105 -12.44 23.84 -26.52
CA TYR A 105 -13.54 24.22 -27.42
C TYR A 105 -13.97 25.70 -27.30
N ARG A 106 -13.50 26.44 -26.28
CA ARG A 106 -13.90 27.83 -26.01
C ARG A 106 -12.88 28.89 -26.44
N ALA A 107 -11.79 28.48 -27.08
CA ALA A 107 -10.75 29.35 -27.64
C ALA A 107 -10.80 29.29 -29.17
#